data_AF-A0A7S0JM51-F1
#
_entry.id   AF-A0A7S0JM51-F1
#
_cell.length_a   1.000
_cell.length_b   1.000
_cell.length_c   1.000
_cell.angle_alpha   90.00
_cell.angle_beta   90.00
_cell.angle_gamma   90.00
#
_symmetry.space_group_name_H-M   'P 1'
#
loop_
_entity.id
_entity.type
_entity.pdbx_description
1 polymer ?
#
loop_
_entity_poly.entity_id
_entity_poly.type
_entity_poly.pdbx_seq_one_letter_code
_entity_poly.pdbx_strand_id
1 'polypeptide(L)'
;RTVKAAAASGEVPDMGKRNVMNLLLVGAIGLPATSLVGGYAYFFVPPSAGGGGAGQPAKDKNGNDVKSKEWLKTHLAGDRTLSQGLKGDATYIIVKDDGSIEN
;
A
#
# COMPACT_ATOMS: atom_id res chain seq x y z
N ARG A 1 -71.55 28.38 -10.98
CA ARG A 1 -70.85 28.06 -9.70
C ARG A 1 -69.47 27.54 -10.06
N THR A 2 -68.48 28.43 -10.15
CA THR A 2 -67.11 28.07 -10.53
C THR A 2 -66.39 27.54 -9.30
N VAL A 3 -66.14 26.24 -9.25
CA VAL A 3 -65.36 25.63 -8.17
C VAL A 3 -63.91 25.98 -8.42
N LYS A 4 -63.36 26.92 -7.63
CA LYS A 4 -61.91 27.14 -7.58
C LYS A 4 -61.29 25.93 -6.89
N ALA A 5 -60.33 25.29 -7.55
CA ALA A 5 -59.55 24.22 -6.93
C ALA A 5 -58.98 24.73 -5.61
N ALA A 6 -59.26 24.01 -4.51
CA ALA A 6 -58.60 24.24 -3.25
C ALA A 6 -57.09 24.21 -3.50
N ALA A 7 -56.37 25.23 -3.03
CA ALA A 7 -54.92 25.24 -3.08
C ALA A 7 -54.41 23.89 -2.56
N ALA A 8 -53.64 23.16 -3.36
CA ALA A 8 -52.96 21.96 -2.90
C ALA A 8 -52.26 22.35 -1.61
N SER A 9 -52.66 21.69 -0.52
CA SER A 9 -52.13 21.95 0.81
C SER A 9 -50.60 21.96 0.73
N GLY A 10 -49.94 22.80 1.54
CA GLY A 10 -48.48 22.79 1.67
C GLY A 10 -47.90 21.46 2.22
N GLU A 11 -48.70 20.40 2.20
CA GLU A 11 -48.43 19.05 2.72
C GLU A 11 -47.71 18.16 1.69
N VAL A 12 -47.74 18.47 0.39
CA VAL A 12 -47.04 17.69 -0.66
C VAL A 12 -45.79 18.42 -1.14
N PRO A 13 -44.59 17.82 -1.03
CA PRO A 13 -43.35 18.42 -1.53
C PRO A 13 -43.38 18.63 -3.04
N ASP A 14 -43.12 19.86 -3.49
CA ASP A 14 -42.90 20.20 -4.90
C ASP A 14 -41.55 19.64 -5.43
N MET A 15 -41.28 19.85 -6.72
CA MET A 15 -40.05 19.33 -7.35
C MET A 15 -38.77 19.96 -6.77
N GLY A 16 -38.81 21.23 -6.36
CA GLY A 16 -37.66 21.89 -5.73
C GLY A 16 -37.30 21.21 -4.41
N LYS A 17 -38.29 20.98 -3.56
CA LYS A 17 -38.12 20.27 -2.28
C LYS A 17 -37.62 18.84 -2.47
N ARG A 18 -38.11 18.13 -3.50
CA ARG A 18 -37.62 16.78 -3.84
C ARG A 18 -36.17 16.78 -4.33
N ASN A 19 -35.78 17.72 -5.19
CA ASN A 19 -34.40 17.81 -5.67
C ASN A 19 -33.43 18.13 -4.53
N VAL A 20 -33.81 19.03 -3.62
CA VAL A 20 -33.02 19.34 -2.41
C VAL A 20 -32.89 18.11 -1.53
N MET A 21 -33.97 17.36 -1.29
CA MET A 21 -33.90 16.11 -0.51
C MET A 21 -33.09 15.01 -1.19
N ASN A 22 -33.15 14.88 -2.52
CA ASN A 22 -32.33 13.92 -3.25
C ASN A 22 -30.84 14.28 -3.16
N LEU A 23 -30.50 15.56 -3.27
CA LEU A 23 -29.12 16.02 -3.08
C LEU A 23 -28.62 15.75 -1.66
N LEU A 24 -29.46 16.04 -0.65
CA LEU A 24 -29.13 15.75 0.74
C LEU A 24 -28.96 14.25 0.97
N LEU A 25 -29.82 13.41 0.40
CA LEU A 25 -29.72 11.96 0.49
C LEU A 25 -28.39 11.46 -0.07
N VAL A 26 -28.05 11.86 -1.31
CA VAL A 26 -26.79 11.46 -1.96
C VAL A 26 -25.58 12.01 -1.18
N GLY A 27 -25.65 13.24 -0.68
CA GLY A 27 -24.61 13.82 0.15
C GLY A 27 -24.41 13.09 1.48
N ALA A 28 -25.51 12.73 2.16
CA ALA A 28 -25.48 12.05 3.45
C ALA A 28 -24.94 10.62 3.34
N ILE A 29 -25.31 9.87 2.30
CA ILE A 29 -24.77 8.52 2.07
C ILE A 29 -23.37 8.56 1.45
N GLY A 30 -22.98 9.65 0.79
CA GLY A 30 -21.71 9.78 0.09
C GLY A 30 -20.51 9.63 1.02
N LEU A 31 -20.53 10.27 2.19
CA LEU A 31 -19.43 10.18 3.16
C LEU A 31 -19.21 8.75 3.71
N PRO A 32 -20.21 8.06 4.29
CA PRO A 32 -20.00 6.69 4.77
C PRO A 32 -19.73 5.70 3.63
N ALA A 33 -20.32 5.87 2.44
CA ALA A 33 -20.04 4.98 1.32
C ALA A 33 -18.59 5.13 0.83
N THR A 34 -18.11 6.36 0.66
CA THR A 34 -16.73 6.62 0.19
C THR A 34 -15.68 6.22 1.22
N SER A 35 -15.95 6.36 2.52
CA SER A 35 -15.02 5.91 3.56
C SER A 35 -14.86 4.39 3.58
N LEU A 36 -15.97 3.65 3.46
CA LEU A 36 -15.93 2.18 3.38
C LEU A 36 -15.23 1.69 2.11
N VAL A 37 -15.58 2.26 0.96
CA VAL A 37 -14.94 1.93 -0.33
C VAL A 37 -13.46 2.30 -0.30
N GLY A 38 -13.10 3.45 0.26
CA GLY A 38 -11.72 3.91 0.39
C GLY A 38 -10.87 2.97 1.26
N GLY A 39 -11.40 2.55 2.41
CA GLY A 39 -10.73 1.57 3.27
C GLY A 39 -10.55 0.21 2.60
N TYR A 40 -11.59 -0.28 1.92
CA TYR A 40 -11.54 -1.54 1.19
C TYR A 40 -10.57 -1.48 -0.01
N ALA A 41 -10.52 -0.35 -0.72
CA ALA A 41 -9.54 -0.16 -1.80
C ALA A 41 -8.11 -0.10 -1.25
N TYR A 42 -7.89 0.61 -0.13
CA TYR A 42 -6.57 0.72 0.50
C TYR A 42 -6.04 -0.63 1.01
N PHE A 43 -6.91 -1.57 1.39
CA PHE A 43 -6.53 -2.92 1.79
C PHE A 43 -5.70 -3.67 0.71
N PHE A 44 -5.92 -3.37 -0.57
CA PHE A 44 -5.15 -3.98 -1.66
C PHE A 44 -3.77 -3.35 -1.89
N VAL A 45 -3.49 -2.20 -1.27
CA VAL A 45 -2.17 -1.59 -1.31
C VAL A 45 -1.28 -2.29 -0.29
N PRO A 46 -0.22 -3.02 -0.71
CA PRO A 46 0.64 -3.72 0.22
C PRO A 46 1.34 -2.72 1.15
N PRO A 47 1.46 -3.01 2.46
CA PRO A 47 2.22 -2.16 3.36
C PRO A 47 3.68 -2.11 2.89
N SER A 48 4.26 -0.91 2.90
CA SER A 48 5.69 -0.76 2.63
C SER A 48 6.48 -1.53 3.68
N ALA A 49 7.43 -2.35 3.26
CA ALA A 49 8.42 -2.93 4.16
C ALA A 49 9.18 -1.76 4.81
N GLY A 50 9.04 -1.60 6.13
CA GLY A 50 9.63 -0.48 6.86
C GLY A 50 11.12 -0.35 6.54
N GLY A 51 11.49 0.72 5.85
CA GLY A 51 12.88 1.04 5.54
C GLY A 51 13.39 2.07 6.54
N GLY A 52 14.07 1.62 7.60
CA GLY A 52 14.95 2.52 8.34
C GLY A 52 16.03 3.02 7.38
N GLY A 53 16.38 4.30 7.41
CA GLY A 53 17.39 4.91 6.51
C GLY A 53 18.83 4.39 6.67
N ALA A 54 19.00 3.17 7.18
CA ALA A 54 20.25 2.45 7.36
C ALA A 54 20.33 1.25 6.40
N GLY A 55 21.55 0.74 6.17
CA GLY A 55 21.76 -0.46 5.35
C GLY A 55 21.09 -1.71 5.93
N GLN A 56 20.57 -2.57 5.06
CA GLN A 56 19.98 -3.87 5.40
C GLN A 56 21.07 -4.95 5.36
N PRO A 57 21.17 -5.86 6.36
CA PRO A 57 22.06 -7.02 6.27
C PRO A 57 21.68 -7.93 5.10
N ALA A 58 22.70 -8.40 4.37
CA ALA A 58 22.51 -9.39 3.31
C ALA A 58 22.10 -10.74 3.90
N LYS A 59 21.20 -11.46 3.23
CA LYS A 59 20.70 -12.76 3.67
C LYS A 59 21.07 -13.88 2.71
N ASP A 60 21.24 -15.08 3.26
CA ASP A 60 21.44 -16.31 2.50
C ASP A 60 20.12 -16.83 1.89
N LYS A 61 20.19 -17.94 1.15
CA LYS A 61 19.03 -18.59 0.53
C LYS A 61 17.95 -19.02 1.56
N ASN A 62 18.35 -19.24 2.80
CA ASN A 62 17.47 -19.66 3.89
C ASN A 62 16.91 -18.47 4.69
N GLY A 63 17.33 -17.24 4.37
CA GLY A 63 16.91 -16.01 5.05
C GLY A 63 17.75 -15.67 6.30
N ASN A 64 18.82 -16.42 6.57
CA ASN A 64 19.74 -16.12 7.67
C ASN A 64 20.69 -14.98 7.27
N ASP A 65 21.15 -14.21 8.25
CA ASP A 65 22.08 -13.12 7.99
C ASP A 65 23.47 -13.64 7.63
N VAL A 66 24.04 -13.12 6.54
CA VAL A 66 25.39 -13.46 6.08
C VAL A 66 26.42 -12.80 7.00
N LYS A 67 27.24 -13.61 7.67
CA LYS A 67 28.36 -13.16 8.49
C LYS A 67 29.66 -13.28 7.69
N SER A 68 30.38 -12.17 7.50
CA SER A 68 31.61 -12.14 6.67
C SER A 68 32.63 -13.23 7.05
N LYS A 69 32.85 -13.48 8.35
CA LYS A 69 33.80 -14.50 8.82
C LYS A 69 33.39 -15.94 8.51
N GLU A 70 32.09 -16.20 8.42
CA GLU A 70 31.56 -17.53 8.13
C GLU A 70 31.48 -17.74 6.62
N TRP A 71 31.11 -16.69 5.88
CA TRP A 71 31.07 -16.67 4.43
C TRP A 71 32.42 -16.99 3.78
N LEU A 72 33.50 -16.39 4.28
CA LEU A 72 34.86 -16.60 3.79
C LEU A 72 35.45 -17.99 4.10
N LYS A 73 34.77 -18.83 4.90
CA LYS A 73 35.20 -20.23 5.11
C LYS A 73 34.78 -21.14 3.97
N THR A 74 33.70 -20.80 3.26
CA THR A 74 33.09 -21.62 2.23
C THR A 74 33.25 -21.05 0.82
N HIS A 75 33.48 -19.74 0.69
CA HIS A 75 33.65 -19.05 -0.58
C HIS A 75 35.10 -18.59 -0.73
N LEU A 76 35.76 -19.03 -1.81
CA LEU A 76 37.17 -18.76 -2.09
C LEU A 76 37.37 -17.42 -2.82
N ALA A 77 38.63 -17.00 -2.97
CA ALA A 77 39.00 -15.85 -3.79
C ALA A 77 38.47 -15.97 -5.23
N GLY A 78 37.88 -14.88 -5.75
CA GLY A 78 37.26 -14.82 -7.07
C GLY A 78 35.81 -15.30 -7.13
N ASP A 79 35.23 -15.77 -6.01
CA ASP A 79 33.85 -16.26 -5.95
C ASP A 79 32.83 -15.12 -6.04
N ARG A 80 31.75 -15.38 -6.77
CA ARG A 80 30.63 -14.48 -7.02
C ARG A 80 29.34 -15.22 -6.76
N THR A 81 28.78 -15.02 -5.57
CA THR A 81 27.58 -15.74 -5.14
C THR A 81 26.44 -14.77 -4.85
N LEU A 82 25.22 -15.14 -5.26
CA LEU A 82 24.01 -14.35 -5.06
C LEU A 82 23.55 -14.43 -3.60
N SER A 83 23.26 -13.27 -3.02
CA SER A 83 22.62 -13.11 -1.72
C SER A 83 21.38 -12.24 -1.85
N GLN A 84 20.47 -12.32 -0.88
CA GLN A 84 19.36 -11.39 -0.80
C GLN A 84 19.87 -10.06 -0.23
N GLY A 85 19.86 -9.03 -1.07
CA GLY A 85 20.31 -7.67 -0.74
C GLY A 85 19.16 -6.73 -0.39
N LEU A 86 19.33 -5.45 -0.74
CA LEU A 86 18.35 -4.40 -0.46
C LEU A 86 17.01 -4.72 -1.12
N LYS A 87 15.91 -4.47 -0.39
CA LYS A 87 14.52 -4.71 -0.85
C LYS A 87 14.23 -6.15 -1.30
N GLY A 88 15.11 -7.10 -0.99
CA GLY A 88 14.97 -8.50 -1.41
C GLY A 88 15.57 -8.81 -2.78
N ASP A 89 16.22 -7.84 -3.44
CA ASP A 89 16.85 -8.06 -4.74
C ASP A 89 18.09 -8.94 -4.62
N ALA A 90 18.29 -9.84 -5.59
CA ALA A 90 19.47 -10.69 -5.63
C ALA A 90 20.72 -9.84 -5.95
N THR A 91 21.64 -9.76 -4.98
CA THR A 91 22.86 -8.96 -5.06
C THR A 91 24.08 -9.86 -4.89
N TYR A 92 25.09 -9.68 -5.75
CA TYR A 92 26.33 -10.44 -5.68
C TYR A 92 27.17 -10.00 -4.48
N ILE A 93 27.60 -10.98 -3.70
CA ILE A 93 28.74 -10.84 -2.80
C ILE A 93 29.95 -11.35 -3.56
N ILE A 94 30.93 -10.48 -3.78
CA ILE A 94 32.16 -10.80 -4.52
C ILE A 94 33.29 -10.94 -3.52
N VAL A 95 34.00 -12.06 -3.57
CA VAL A 95 35.23 -12.26 -2.82
C VAL A 95 36.40 -11.93 -3.75
N LYS A 96 37.18 -10.91 -3.40
CA LYS A 96 38.36 -10.49 -4.17
C LYS A 96 39.48 -11.51 -4.07
N ASP A 97 40.47 -11.35 -4.94
CA ASP A 97 41.67 -12.21 -4.96
C ASP A 97 42.50 -12.13 -3.66
N ASP A 98 42.36 -11.02 -2.92
CA ASP A 98 42.98 -10.82 -1.60
C ASP A 98 42.22 -11.51 -0.45
N GLY A 99 41.12 -12.21 -0.76
CA GLY A 99 40.26 -12.88 0.22
C GLY A 99 39.34 -11.94 1.02
N SER A 100 39.26 -10.66 0.63
CA SER A 100 38.31 -9.70 1.21
C SER A 100 36.98 -9.65 0.44
N ILE A 101 35.90 -9.22 1.10
CA ILE A 101 34.62 -8.99 0.45
C ILE A 101 34.65 -7.60 -0.21
N GLU A 102 34.19 -7.52 -1.45
CA GLU A 102 34.02 -6.26 -2.16
C GLU A 102 32.89 -5.42 -1.54
N ASN A 103 33.17 -4.13 -1.30
CA ASN A 103 32.23 -3.16 -0.75
C ASN A 103 31.48 -2.42 -1.86
#